data_AF-A0A852L341-F1
#
_entry.id   AF-A0A852L341-F1
#
_cell.length_a   1.000
_cell.length_b   1.000
_cell.length_c   1.000
_cell.angle_alpha   90.00
_cell.angle_beta   90.00
_cell.angle_gamma   90.00
#
_symmetry.space_group_name_H-M   'P 1'
#
loop_
_entity.id
_entity.type
_entity.pdbx_description
1 polymer ?
#
loop_
_entity_poly.entity_id
_entity_poly.type
_entity_poly.pdbx_seq_one_letter_code
_entity_poly.pdbx_strand_id
1 'polypeptide(L)'
;MFHFFTHCWSWLQAIQEPIRKVTLLVVGLDNAGKTSVIMDIERALPGEVLPAAQPGQTRLRLDRFEVTLLELPGAQRCRSAWRSHYSSAHGLLFVLDSSDLVRMEEARKVLSRVLSHPDISGKPILLLANKQDAATALLPCELIERLSLERLVNENRSPCRIVSAGPPRSPLPAPRSPLPAARC
;
A
#
# COMPACT_ATOMS: atom_id res chain seq x y z
N MET A 1 -18.68 -19.55 -42.06
CA MET A 1 -17.76 -20.60 -41.54
C MET A 1 -16.56 -20.01 -40.77
N PHE A 2 -16.06 -18.81 -41.09
CA PHE A 2 -14.93 -18.18 -40.38
C PHE A 2 -15.24 -17.50 -39.02
N HIS A 3 -16.51 -17.17 -38.75
CA HIS A 3 -16.91 -16.47 -37.50
C HIS A 3 -16.94 -17.37 -36.25
N PHE A 4 -17.05 -18.70 -36.40
CA PHE A 4 -17.02 -19.64 -35.27
C PHE A 4 -15.60 -19.87 -34.75
N PHE A 5 -14.60 -19.83 -35.63
CA PHE A 5 -13.20 -20.06 -35.26
C PHE A 5 -12.61 -18.89 -34.44
N THR A 6 -13.02 -17.64 -34.70
CA THR A 6 -12.52 -16.46 -33.97
C THR A 6 -13.01 -16.39 -32.52
N HIS A 7 -14.23 -16.89 -32.24
CA HIS A 7 -14.76 -16.97 -30.87
C HIS A 7 -14.15 -18.13 -30.07
N CYS A 8 -13.88 -19.28 -30.70
CA CYS A 8 -13.14 -20.36 -30.05
C CYS A 8 -11.66 -19.99 -29.81
N TRP A 9 -11.05 -19.21 -30.72
CA TRP A 9 -9.65 -18.79 -30.61
C TRP A 9 -9.42 -17.78 -29.49
N SER A 10 -10.32 -16.80 -29.33
CA SER A 10 -10.27 -15.85 -28.20
C SER A 10 -10.53 -16.54 -26.85
N TRP A 11 -11.38 -17.57 -26.82
CA TRP A 11 -11.59 -18.41 -25.64
C TRP A 11 -10.37 -19.30 -25.32
N LEU A 12 -9.75 -19.90 -26.34
CA LEU A 12 -8.48 -20.65 -26.22
C LEU A 12 -7.32 -19.77 -25.77
N GLN A 13 -7.23 -18.52 -26.24
CA GLN A 13 -6.22 -17.55 -25.79
C GLN A 13 -6.43 -17.14 -24.34
N ALA A 14 -7.68 -16.98 -23.89
CA ALA A 14 -8.00 -16.70 -22.49
C ALA A 14 -7.61 -17.86 -21.55
N ILE A 15 -7.69 -19.10 -22.05
CA ILE A 15 -7.27 -20.31 -21.30
C ILE A 15 -5.73 -20.47 -21.26
N GLN A 16 -5.00 -19.83 -22.19
CA GLN A 16 -3.53 -19.95 -22.33
C GLN A 16 -2.74 -18.77 -21.77
N GLU A 17 -3.35 -17.77 -21.12
CA GLU A 17 -2.58 -16.65 -20.61
C GLU A 17 -1.57 -17.09 -19.54
N PRO A 18 -0.26 -16.81 -19.72
CA PRO A 18 0.76 -17.26 -18.79
C PRO A 18 0.63 -16.54 -17.44
N ILE A 19 1.05 -17.22 -16.39
CA ILE A 19 1.16 -16.65 -15.06
C ILE A 19 2.11 -15.45 -15.09
N ARG A 20 1.64 -14.29 -14.62
CA ARG A 20 2.45 -13.07 -14.53
C ARG A 20 3.00 -12.91 -13.13
N LYS A 21 4.32 -12.79 -13.01
CA LYS A 21 5.00 -12.55 -11.73
C LYS A 21 5.07 -11.05 -11.47
N VAL A 22 4.66 -10.62 -10.28
CA VAL A 22 4.65 -9.21 -9.86
C VAL A 22 5.34 -9.11 -8.51
N THR A 23 6.28 -8.18 -8.39
CA THR A 23 6.97 -7.91 -7.12
C THR A 23 6.56 -6.55 -6.60
N LEU A 24 6.02 -6.47 -5.40
CA LEU A 24 5.70 -5.22 -4.71
C LEU A 24 6.63 -5.06 -3.51
N LEU A 25 7.28 -3.91 -3.38
CA LEU A 25 8.07 -3.63 -2.19
C LEU A 25 7.16 -3.01 -1.12
N VAL A 26 7.21 -3.57 0.08
CA VAL A 26 6.53 -3.03 1.25
C VAL A 26 7.55 -2.23 2.06
N VAL A 27 7.42 -0.91 1.99
CA VAL A 27 8.37 0.06 2.56
C VAL A 27 7.66 1.06 3.47
N GLY A 28 8.42 1.73 4.32
CA GLY A 28 7.89 2.67 5.31
C GLY A 28 8.75 2.69 6.57
N LEU A 29 8.55 3.70 7.43
CA LEU A 29 9.32 3.82 8.67
C LEU A 29 9.14 2.58 9.56
N ASP A 30 10.10 2.36 10.46
CA ASP A 30 9.94 1.40 11.54
C ASP A 30 8.68 1.70 12.37
N ASN A 31 8.03 0.64 12.84
CA ASN A 31 6.77 0.68 13.60
C ASN A 31 5.55 1.25 12.84
N ALA A 32 5.66 1.47 11.52
CA ALA A 32 4.52 1.88 10.70
C ALA A 32 3.44 0.80 10.53
N GLY A 33 3.76 -0.48 10.82
CA GLY A 33 2.85 -1.62 10.71
C GLY A 33 2.91 -2.39 9.39
N LYS A 34 4.07 -2.41 8.73
CA LYS A 34 4.31 -3.14 7.46
C LYS A 34 3.95 -4.63 7.56
N THR A 35 4.51 -5.33 8.55
CA THR A 35 4.22 -6.76 8.78
C THR A 35 2.73 -7.00 9.03
N SER A 36 2.08 -6.16 9.83
CA SER A 36 0.64 -6.26 10.11
C SER A 36 -0.20 -6.12 8.84
N VAL A 37 0.11 -5.13 8.00
CA VAL A 37 -0.54 -4.93 6.71
C VAL A 37 -0.37 -6.16 5.81
N ILE A 38 0.83 -6.75 5.75
CA ILE A 38 1.06 -7.97 4.96
C ILE A 38 0.19 -9.11 5.45
N MET A 39 0.11 -9.33 6.77
CA MET A 39 -0.75 -10.34 7.37
C MET A 39 -2.24 -10.08 7.09
N ASP A 40 -2.67 -8.81 7.09
CA ASP A 40 -4.06 -8.45 6.77
C ASP A 40 -4.38 -8.72 5.29
N ILE A 41 -3.43 -8.44 4.39
CA ILE A 41 -3.54 -8.76 2.96
C ILE A 41 -3.63 -10.28 2.77
N GLU A 42 -2.78 -11.05 3.44
CA GLU A 42 -2.80 -12.53 3.40
C GLU A 42 -4.16 -13.09 3.86
N ARG A 43 -4.76 -12.53 4.90
CA ARG A 43 -6.07 -12.99 5.41
C ARG A 43 -7.25 -12.54 4.56
N ALA A 44 -7.19 -11.35 3.97
CA ALA A 44 -8.30 -10.75 3.24
C ALA A 44 -8.42 -11.26 1.81
N LEU A 45 -7.31 -11.67 1.20
CA LEU A 45 -7.32 -12.13 -0.18
C LEU A 45 -7.71 -13.61 -0.26
N PRO A 46 -8.67 -13.98 -1.13
CA PRO A 46 -9.13 -15.37 -1.29
C PRO A 46 -8.11 -16.27 -2.00
N GLY A 47 -6.88 -15.80 -2.19
CA GLY A 47 -5.84 -16.46 -2.96
C GLY A 47 -5.10 -17.56 -2.20
N GLU A 48 -4.34 -18.36 -2.94
CA GLU A 48 -3.44 -19.34 -2.36
C GLU A 48 -2.16 -18.65 -1.86
N VAL A 49 -1.82 -18.85 -0.58
CA VAL A 49 -0.51 -18.45 -0.04
C VAL A 49 0.52 -19.47 -0.47
N LEU A 50 1.51 -19.02 -1.25
CA LEU A 50 2.56 -19.89 -1.77
C LEU A 50 3.75 -19.93 -0.80
N PRO A 51 4.55 -21.02 -0.79
CA PRO A 51 5.74 -21.10 0.04
C PRO A 51 6.70 -19.93 -0.20
N ALA A 52 7.07 -19.24 0.89
CA ALA A 52 8.06 -18.17 0.83
C ALA A 52 9.43 -18.73 0.42
N ALA A 53 10.06 -18.13 -0.58
CA ALA A 53 11.39 -18.56 -1.03
C ALA A 53 12.53 -17.95 -0.20
N GLN A 54 12.30 -16.79 0.42
CA GLN A 54 13.32 -16.04 1.16
C GLN A 54 12.69 -15.34 2.38
N PRO A 55 13.43 -15.10 3.47
CA PRO A 55 12.95 -14.32 4.61
C PRO A 55 12.45 -12.93 4.18
N GLY A 56 11.32 -12.50 4.73
CA GLY A 56 10.69 -11.21 4.38
C GLY A 56 9.94 -11.21 3.04
N GLN A 57 9.74 -12.37 2.40
CA GLN A 57 8.87 -12.50 1.24
C GLN A 57 7.58 -13.23 1.60
N THR A 58 6.46 -12.62 1.25
CA THR A 58 5.16 -13.28 1.16
C THR A 58 4.82 -13.47 -0.31
N ARG A 59 4.39 -14.68 -0.70
CA ARG A 59 3.96 -14.98 -2.08
C ARG A 59 2.49 -15.34 -2.11
N LEU A 60 1.75 -14.71 -3.00
CA LEU A 60 0.30 -14.86 -3.13
C LEU A 60 -0.05 -15.18 -4.57
N ARG A 61 -0.95 -16.14 -4.77
CA ARG A 61 -1.58 -16.43 -6.05
C ARG A 61 -2.91 -15.67 -6.12
N LEU A 62 -2.98 -14.67 -6.99
CA LEU A 62 -4.21 -13.89 -7.25
C LEU A 62 -4.57 -14.02 -8.73
N ASP A 63 -5.58 -14.85 -9.03
CA ASP A 63 -5.97 -15.20 -10.39
C ASP A 63 -4.76 -15.67 -11.23
N ARG A 64 -4.42 -14.93 -12.29
CA ARG A 64 -3.27 -15.17 -13.17
C ARG A 64 -1.96 -14.54 -12.68
N PHE A 65 -1.95 -13.93 -11.51
CA PHE A 65 -0.77 -13.26 -10.94
C PHE A 65 -0.15 -14.07 -9.81
N GLU A 66 1.18 -14.13 -9.81
CA GLU A 66 1.97 -14.54 -8.65
C GLU A 66 2.61 -13.27 -8.07
N VAL A 67 2.04 -12.78 -6.97
CA VAL A 67 2.44 -11.54 -6.33
C VAL A 67 3.42 -11.85 -5.20
N THR A 68 4.61 -11.29 -5.28
CA THR A 68 5.61 -11.31 -4.21
C THR A 68 5.58 -9.97 -3.47
N LEU A 69 5.18 -9.99 -2.21
CA LEU A 69 5.33 -8.87 -1.28
C LEU A 69 6.69 -9.00 -0.60
N LEU A 70 7.59 -8.06 -0.86
CA LEU A 70 8.91 -8.03 -0.23
C LEU A 70 8.95 -6.96 0.85
N GLU A 71 8.91 -7.39 2.12
CA GLU A 71 9.02 -6.50 3.27
C GLU A 71 10.46 -6.04 3.48
N LEU A 72 10.64 -4.72 3.53
CA LEU A 72 11.95 -4.12 3.77
C LEU A 72 12.03 -3.48 5.17
N PRO A 73 13.12 -3.70 5.93
CA PRO A 73 13.24 -3.16 7.29
C PRO A 73 13.14 -1.64 7.34
N GLY A 74 12.30 -1.13 8.25
CA GLY A 74 11.99 0.30 8.36
C GLY A 74 12.99 1.16 9.13
N ALA A 75 13.88 0.54 9.91
CA ALA A 75 14.82 1.28 10.75
C ALA A 75 15.78 2.11 9.90
N GLN A 76 16.05 3.35 10.31
CA GLN A 76 16.87 4.31 9.53
C GLN A 76 18.19 3.72 9.02
N ARG A 77 18.90 2.96 9.86
CA ARG A 77 20.18 2.30 9.53
C ARG A 77 20.08 1.24 8.42
N CYS A 78 18.90 0.67 8.20
CA CYS A 78 18.66 -0.40 7.23
C CYS A 78 18.13 0.11 5.88
N ARG A 79 17.67 1.37 5.80
CA ARG A 79 17.00 1.90 4.58
C ARG A 79 17.92 2.05 3.37
N SER A 80 19.24 2.08 3.57
CA SER A 80 20.22 2.08 2.48
C SER A 80 20.12 0.80 1.63
N ALA A 81 19.80 -0.33 2.25
CA ALA A 81 19.66 -1.62 1.59
C ALA A 81 18.43 -1.71 0.67
N TRP A 82 17.44 -0.82 0.81
CA TRP A 82 16.23 -0.87 -0.03
C TRP A 82 16.55 -0.78 -1.53
N ARG A 83 17.60 -0.04 -1.88
CA ARG A 83 18.02 0.20 -3.26
C ARG A 83 18.35 -1.07 -4.03
N SER A 84 18.84 -2.13 -3.37
CA SER A 84 19.13 -3.40 -4.06
C SER A 84 17.89 -4.11 -4.58
N HIS A 85 16.69 -3.66 -4.21
CA HIS A 85 15.42 -4.26 -4.61
C HIS A 85 14.59 -3.38 -5.54
N TYR A 86 15.01 -2.14 -5.83
CA TYR A 86 14.20 -1.20 -6.61
C TYR A 86 14.02 -1.62 -8.06
N SER A 87 15.06 -2.17 -8.68
CA SER A 87 15.02 -2.62 -10.08
C SER A 87 14.01 -3.74 -10.31
N SER A 88 13.84 -4.66 -9.35
CA SER A 88 12.89 -5.78 -9.44
C SER A 88 11.46 -5.43 -9.05
N ALA A 89 11.23 -4.26 -8.46
CA ALA A 89 9.91 -3.79 -8.06
C ALA A 89 9.03 -3.49 -9.28
N HIS A 90 7.76 -3.88 -9.25
CA HIS A 90 6.74 -3.45 -10.21
C HIS A 90 5.88 -2.31 -9.66
N GLY A 91 5.87 -2.15 -8.33
CA GLY A 91 5.16 -1.10 -7.61
C GLY A 91 5.55 -1.07 -6.14
N LEU A 92 5.03 -0.10 -5.41
CA LEU A 92 5.33 0.14 -4.00
C LEU A 92 4.06 0.12 -3.15
N LEU A 93 4.18 -0.51 -1.98
CA LEU A 93 3.27 -0.36 -0.84
C LEU A 93 4.00 0.48 0.20
N PHE A 94 3.65 1.76 0.31
CA PHE A 94 4.24 2.65 1.31
C PHE A 94 3.33 2.71 2.53
N VAL A 95 3.74 2.03 3.61
CA VAL A 95 2.99 1.97 4.86
C VAL A 95 3.40 3.13 5.75
N LEU A 96 2.43 3.97 6.09
CA LEU A 96 2.59 5.16 6.90
C LEU A 96 1.79 5.02 8.19
N ASP A 97 2.42 5.28 9.33
CA ASP A 97 1.69 5.52 10.58
C ASP A 97 1.03 6.89 10.50
N SER A 98 -0.29 6.91 10.27
CA SER A 98 -1.04 8.17 10.13
C SER A 98 -1.22 8.92 11.45
N SER A 99 -0.93 8.29 12.59
CA SER A 99 -1.07 8.86 13.93
C SER A 99 0.21 9.50 14.46
N ASP A 100 1.35 9.22 13.82
CA ASP A 100 2.68 9.69 14.22
C ASP A 100 3.02 11.03 13.55
N LEU A 101 2.49 12.10 14.14
CA LEU A 101 2.70 13.46 13.64
C LEU A 101 4.16 13.91 13.75
N VAL A 102 4.91 13.38 14.72
CA VAL A 102 6.31 13.76 14.98
C VAL A 102 7.22 13.29 13.86
N ARG A 103 6.99 12.07 13.35
CA ARG A 103 7.79 11.50 12.26
C ARG A 103 7.22 11.73 10.86
N MET A 104 6.17 12.54 10.71
CA MET A 104 5.56 12.82 9.41
C MET A 104 6.54 13.46 8.41
N GLU A 105 7.40 14.38 8.88
CA GLU A 105 8.43 15.00 8.03
C GLU A 105 9.53 14.01 7.64
N GLU A 106 9.88 13.08 8.54
CA GLU A 106 10.79 11.97 8.21
C GLU A 106 10.18 11.07 7.14
N ALA A 107 8.91 10.70 7.28
CA ALA A 107 8.19 9.89 6.31
C ALA A 107 8.12 10.57 4.95
N ARG A 108 7.86 11.88 4.90
CA ARG A 108 7.88 12.69 3.67
C ARG A 108 9.24 12.64 2.99
N LYS A 109 10.33 12.84 3.73
CA LYS A 109 11.70 12.77 3.19
C LYS A 109 12.04 11.39 2.66
N VAL A 110 11.65 10.33 3.37
CA VAL A 110 11.85 8.95 2.94
C VAL A 110 11.05 8.67 1.66
N LEU A 111 9.77 9.03 1.62
CA LEU A 111 8.92 8.87 0.44
C LEU A 111 9.50 9.61 -0.77
N SER A 112 9.88 10.86 -0.60
CA SER A 112 10.51 11.68 -1.64
C SER A 112 11.79 11.01 -2.18
N ARG A 113 12.68 10.53 -1.30
CA ARG A 113 13.91 9.83 -1.68
C ARG A 113 13.66 8.52 -2.41
N VAL A 114 12.59 7.79 -2.06
CA VAL A 114 12.19 6.55 -2.72
C VAL A 114 11.67 6.86 -4.12
N LEU A 115 10.72 7.78 -4.24
CA LEU A 115 10.10 8.15 -5.53
C LEU A 115 11.09 8.78 -6.51
N SER A 116 12.08 9.53 -6.02
CA SER A 116 13.11 10.16 -6.86
C SER A 116 14.16 9.18 -7.39
N HIS A 117 14.12 7.90 -7.00
CA HIS A 117 15.08 6.93 -7.50
C HIS A 117 14.74 6.55 -8.95
N PRO A 118 15.70 6.48 -9.88
CA PRO A 118 15.44 6.14 -11.29
C PRO A 118 14.70 4.81 -11.47
N ASP A 119 15.07 3.78 -10.70
CA ASP A 119 14.40 2.48 -10.72
C ASP A 119 12.99 2.47 -10.11
N ILE A 120 12.55 3.55 -9.46
CA ILE A 120 11.22 3.67 -8.86
C ILE A 120 10.34 4.67 -9.60
N SER A 121 10.92 5.74 -10.14
CA SER A 121 10.18 6.75 -10.90
C SER A 121 9.35 6.10 -11.99
N GLY A 122 8.09 6.53 -12.13
CA GLY A 122 7.13 5.94 -13.07
C GLY A 122 6.37 4.73 -12.53
N LYS A 123 6.85 4.06 -11.48
CA LYS A 123 6.15 2.91 -10.88
C LYS A 123 4.98 3.36 -10.00
N PRO A 124 3.86 2.63 -9.99
CA PRO A 124 2.71 2.95 -9.15
C PRO A 124 3.02 2.76 -7.68
N ILE A 125 2.41 3.60 -6.85
CA ILE A 125 2.51 3.56 -5.38
C ILE A 125 1.12 3.51 -4.74
N LEU A 126 0.95 2.57 -3.82
CA LEU A 126 -0.18 2.54 -2.90
C LEU A 126 0.30 3.02 -1.53
N LEU A 127 -0.16 4.19 -1.10
CA LEU A 127 0.10 4.73 0.21
C LEU A 127 -0.97 4.21 1.19
N LEU A 128 -0.53 3.43 2.17
CA LEU A 128 -1.39 2.86 3.20
C LEU A 128 -1.31 3.73 4.46
N ALA A 129 -2.35 4.51 4.69
CA ALA A 129 -2.53 5.32 5.89
C ALA A 129 -2.97 4.40 7.04
N ASN A 130 -2.00 3.83 7.76
CA ASN A 130 -2.23 2.84 8.80
C ASN A 130 -2.50 3.46 10.17
N LYS A 131 -3.06 2.67 11.09
CA LYS A 131 -3.44 3.06 12.47
C LYS A 131 -4.55 4.10 12.54
N GLN A 132 -5.54 3.97 11.67
CA GLN A 132 -6.67 4.91 11.57
C GLN A 132 -7.61 4.87 12.79
N ASP A 133 -7.50 3.84 13.61
CA ASP A 133 -8.15 3.69 14.91
C ASP A 133 -7.65 4.70 15.95
N ALA A 134 -6.43 5.23 15.80
CA ALA A 134 -5.88 6.21 16.73
C ALA A 134 -6.60 7.58 16.61
N ALA A 135 -6.82 8.23 17.75
CA ALA A 135 -7.46 9.55 17.80
C ALA A 135 -6.68 10.64 17.05
N THR A 136 -5.36 10.52 16.98
CA THR A 136 -4.46 11.46 16.28
C THR A 136 -4.23 11.09 14.81
N ALA A 137 -4.84 10.01 14.31
CA ALA A 137 -4.66 9.59 12.92
C ALA A 137 -5.16 10.66 11.94
N LEU A 138 -4.32 10.96 10.95
CA LEU A 138 -4.65 11.89 9.88
C LEU A 138 -5.57 11.23 8.85
N LEU A 139 -6.52 12.01 8.34
CA LEU A 139 -7.35 11.64 7.20
C LEU A 139 -6.53 11.68 5.89
N PRO A 140 -6.97 10.96 4.84
CA PRO A 140 -6.27 10.96 3.56
C PRO A 140 -6.04 12.36 2.96
N CYS A 141 -6.97 13.30 3.12
CA CYS A 141 -6.81 14.68 2.65
C CYS A 141 -5.68 15.41 3.38
N GLU A 142 -5.59 15.29 4.71
CA GLU A 142 -4.53 15.89 5.50
C GLU A 142 -3.15 15.31 5.15
N LEU A 143 -3.10 14.01 4.84
CA LEU A 143 -1.88 13.35 4.38
C LEU A 143 -1.39 13.88 3.04
N ILE A 144 -2.28 14.21 2.10
CA ILE A 144 -1.93 14.81 0.81
C ILE A 144 -1.15 16.11 1.03
N GLU A 145 -1.65 16.97 1.91
CA GLU A 145 -1.02 18.25 2.23
C GLU A 145 0.31 18.05 2.97
N ARG A 146 0.31 17.29 4.06
CA ARG A 146 1.49 17.10 4.94
C ARG A 146 2.67 16.45 4.23
N LEU A 147 2.40 15.52 3.31
CA LEU A 147 3.43 14.85 2.54
C LEU A 147 3.74 15.56 1.21
N SER A 148 2.96 16.59 0.85
CA SER A 148 3.00 17.24 -0.47
C SER A 148 2.86 16.20 -1.61
N LEU A 149 1.91 15.27 -1.48
CA LEU A 149 1.82 14.08 -2.34
C LEU A 149 1.63 14.43 -3.81
N GLU A 150 0.77 15.40 -4.12
CA GLU A 150 0.51 15.80 -5.51
C GLU A 150 1.81 16.21 -6.22
N ARG A 151 2.60 17.07 -5.57
CA ARG A 151 3.89 17.51 -6.08
C ARG A 151 4.85 16.34 -6.27
N LEU A 152 5.02 15.51 -5.24
CA LEU A 152 5.95 14.36 -5.29
C LEU A 152 5.57 13.35 -6.37
N VAL A 153 4.28 13.05 -6.52
CA VAL A 153 3.77 12.09 -7.49
C VAL A 153 3.95 12.61 -8.92
N ASN A 154 3.65 13.89 -9.15
CA ASN A 154 3.78 14.51 -10.45
C ASN A 154 5.26 14.63 -10.89
N GLU A 155 6.14 15.08 -9.98
CA GLU A 155 7.58 15.19 -10.24
C GLU A 155 8.20 13.84 -10.63
N ASN A 156 7.77 12.75 -9.98
CA ASN A 156 8.33 11.42 -10.18
C ASN A 156 7.54 10.53 -11.14
N ARG A 157 6.44 11.07 -11.72
CA ARG A 157 5.53 10.38 -12.65
C ARG A 157 4.96 9.07 -12.10
N SER A 158 4.79 8.96 -10.78
CA SER A 158 4.40 7.72 -10.11
C SER A 158 2.93 7.76 -9.68
N PRO A 159 2.00 7.08 -10.39
CA PRO A 159 0.59 7.08 -10.03
C PRO A 159 0.38 6.65 -8.58
N CYS A 160 -0.35 7.45 -7.81
CA CYS A 160 -0.54 7.23 -6.39
C CYS A 160 -2.00 7.04 -6.02
N ARG A 161 -2.27 6.03 -5.20
CA ARG A 161 -3.55 5.87 -4.50
C ARG A 161 -3.31 5.84 -3.00
N ILE A 162 -4.19 6.48 -2.24
CA ILE A 162 -4.18 6.43 -0.77
C ILE A 162 -5.31 5.53 -0.32
N VAL A 163 -5.03 4.65 0.64
CA VAL A 163 -6.03 3.79 1.29
C VAL A 163 -5.81 3.82 2.79
N SER A 164 -6.89 4.03 3.55
CA SER A 164 -6.90 3.87 5.00
C SER A 164 -6.76 2.39 5.33
N ALA A 165 -5.73 2.04 6.12
CA ALA A 165 -5.49 0.69 6.60
C ALA A 165 -5.82 0.61 8.10
N GLY A 166 -6.52 -0.46 8.49
CA GLY A 166 -7.06 -0.66 9.83
C GLY A 166 -8.59 -0.53 9.89
N PRO A 167 -9.22 -0.93 11.01
CA PRO A 167 -10.66 -0.77 11.19
C PRO A 167 -11.05 0.72 11.13
N PRO A 168 -12.22 1.06 10.57
CA PRO A 168 -12.71 2.44 10.60
C PRO A 168 -12.86 2.90 12.05
N ARG A 169 -12.64 4.19 12.30
CA ARG A 169 -12.93 4.80 13.60
C ARG A 169 -14.38 4.46 13.98
N SER A 170 -14.60 4.06 15.23
CA SER A 170 -15.95 4.04 15.76
C SER A 170 -16.56 5.44 15.56
N PRO A 171 -17.84 5.55 15.13
CA PRO A 171 -18.47 6.85 15.00
C PRO A 171 -18.34 7.61 16.32
N LEU A 172 -17.96 8.89 16.23
CA LEU A 172 -17.96 9.79 17.39
C LEU A 172 -19.31 9.62 18.12
N PRO A 173 -19.33 9.49 19.45
CA PRO A 173 -20.59 9.47 20.18
C PRO A 173 -21.38 10.72 19.79
N ALA A 174 -22.64 10.53 19.41
CA ALA A 174 -23.53 11.64 19.05
C ALA A 174 -23.44 12.72 20.15
N PRO A 175 -23.42 14.02 19.79
CA PRO A 175 -23.46 15.07 20.79
C PRO A 175 -24.64 14.79 21.71
N ARG A 176 -24.36 14.68 23.01
CA ARG A 176 -25.41 14.45 24.01
C ARG A 176 -26.47 15.53 23.79
N SER A 177 -27.72 15.11 23.59
CA SER A 177 -28.83 16.05 23.53
C SER A 177 -28.76 16.95 24.77
N PRO A 178 -28.99 18.27 24.61
CA PRO A 178 -29.06 19.14 25.77
C PRO A 178 -30.11 18.58 26.73
N LEU A 179 -29.73 18.41 27.99
CA LEU A 179 -30.64 18.04 29.07
C LEU A 179 -31.88 18.94 28.96
N PRO A 180 -33.10 18.38 29.02
CA PRO A 180 -34.30 19.20 28.97
C PRO A 180 -34.19 20.23 30.08
N ALA A 181 -34.27 21.51 29.69
CA ALA A 181 -34.29 22.61 30.64
C ALA A 181 -35.35 22.29 31.69
N ALA A 182 -34.93 22.17 32.95
CA ALA A 182 -35.84 22.04 34.06
C ALA A 182 -36.82 23.22 33.97
N ARG A 183 -38.08 22.91 33.68
CA ARG A 183 -39.16 23.91 33.78
C ARG A 183 -39.28 24.26 35.27
N CYS A 184 -39.25 25.56 35.54
CA CYS A 184 -39.43 26.16 36.86
C CYS A 184 -40.65 25.62 37.60
#